data_AF-X1KC55-F1
#
_entry.id   AF-X1KC55-F1
#
_cell.length_a   1.000
_cell.length_b   1.000
_cell.length_c   1.000
_cell.angle_alpha   90.00
_cell.angle_beta   90.00
_cell.angle_gamma   90.00
#
_symmetry.space_group_name_H-M   'P 1'
#
loop_
_entity.id
_entity.type
_entity.pdbx_description
1 polymer ?
#
loop_
_entity_poly.entity_id
_entity_poly.type
_entity_poly.pdbx_seq_one_letter_code
_entity_poly.pdbx_strand_id
1 'polypeptide(L)'
;CTANEILMRHGVPIAGNFLQQELAIVTGAVDAMVVDVQCIMQSIQTVAECYHTKIITTSPKARITGAAHIEFDEHDALKSAREIVKTAIENFPNRKANVYIPDNETDQIAGFSHETINYLLGGMFRASYRPLNDNIINGRIRGLAGVVGCNNARTKHNEGHVNMVKELIKNDVLVVTTGCNAIACAEAGLLVPEAAKKFAGKGLAEVCETVGIPP
;
A
#
# COMPACT_ATOMS: atom_id res chain seq x y z
N CYS A 1 -1.74 4.71 -4.62
CA CYS A 1 -2.05 3.54 -5.47
C CYS A 1 -0.85 3.06 -6.27
N THR A 2 -0.09 3.93 -6.95
CA THR A 2 1.11 3.52 -7.70
C THR A 2 2.09 2.66 -6.88
N ALA A 3 2.32 3.00 -5.60
CA ALA A 3 3.13 2.18 -4.70
C ALA A 3 2.58 0.75 -4.49
N ASN A 4 1.25 0.58 -4.40
CA ASN A 4 0.64 -0.76 -4.33
C ASN A 4 0.85 -1.55 -5.62
N GLU A 5 0.79 -0.90 -6.80
CA GLU A 5 1.02 -1.58 -8.09
C GLU A 5 2.44 -2.16 -8.17
N ILE A 6 3.43 -1.40 -7.68
CA ILE A 6 4.83 -1.82 -7.66
C ILE A 6 5.08 -2.85 -6.55
N LEU A 7 4.49 -2.68 -5.35
CA LEU A 7 4.53 -3.68 -4.28
C LEU A 7 4.00 -5.03 -4.77
N MET A 8 2.82 -5.04 -5.41
CA MET A 8 2.15 -6.27 -5.88
C MET A 8 2.96 -7.05 -6.91
N ARG A 9 3.83 -6.40 -7.69
CA ARG A 9 4.58 -7.02 -8.80
C ARG A 9 6.07 -7.21 -8.53
N HIS A 10 6.66 -6.34 -7.72
CA HIS A 10 8.11 -6.23 -7.56
C HIS A 10 8.55 -6.18 -6.09
N GLY A 11 7.62 -6.22 -5.14
CA GLY A 11 7.96 -6.26 -3.70
C GLY A 11 8.58 -4.96 -3.18
N VAL A 12 8.37 -3.82 -3.86
CA VAL A 12 8.91 -2.53 -3.41
C VAL A 12 8.16 -2.07 -2.15
N PRO A 13 8.87 -1.69 -1.07
CA PRO A 13 8.26 -1.31 0.18
C PRO A 13 7.45 0.00 0.08
N ILE A 14 6.48 0.16 0.98
CA ILE A 14 5.58 1.31 1.03
C ILE A 14 5.96 2.20 2.22
N ALA A 15 6.16 3.50 1.95
CA ALA A 15 6.50 4.48 2.99
C ALA A 15 5.28 4.98 3.80
N GLY A 16 4.06 4.82 3.29
CA GLY A 16 2.83 5.22 3.94
C GLY A 16 1.65 5.37 2.96
N ASN A 17 0.50 5.77 3.49
CA ASN A 17 -0.74 6.01 2.76
C ASN A 17 -1.00 7.51 2.51
N PHE A 18 -2.21 7.83 2.02
CA PHE A 18 -2.60 9.18 1.59
C PHE A 18 -2.30 10.29 2.61
N LEU A 19 -2.58 10.10 3.91
CA LEU A 19 -2.36 11.17 4.90
C LEU A 19 -0.91 11.23 5.43
N GLN A 20 -0.03 10.31 5.02
CA GLN A 20 1.38 10.30 5.43
C GLN A 20 2.32 10.88 4.36
N GLN A 21 1.81 11.32 3.20
CA GLN A 21 2.64 11.79 2.11
C GLN A 21 3.58 12.95 2.51
N GLU A 22 3.09 13.93 3.26
CA GLU A 22 3.91 15.03 3.77
C GLU A 22 4.87 14.56 4.87
N LEU A 23 4.45 13.61 5.70
CA LEU A 23 5.27 13.05 6.77
C LEU A 23 6.51 12.33 6.24
N ALA A 24 6.40 11.69 5.07
CA ALA A 24 7.56 11.11 4.38
C ALA A 24 8.62 12.18 4.09
N ILE A 25 8.23 13.37 3.63
CA ILE A 25 9.14 14.50 3.37
C ILE A 25 9.77 15.00 4.66
N VAL A 26 8.97 15.11 5.73
CA VAL A 26 9.39 15.59 7.06
C VAL A 26 10.49 14.74 7.69
N THR A 27 10.66 13.49 7.27
CA THR A 27 11.83 12.68 7.68
C THR A 27 13.17 13.30 7.29
N GLY A 28 13.19 14.20 6.30
CA GLY A 28 14.40 14.76 5.72
C GLY A 28 15.19 13.75 4.87
N ALA A 29 14.66 12.54 4.65
CA ALA A 29 15.35 11.47 3.91
C ALA A 29 14.91 11.34 2.45
N VAL A 30 13.84 12.01 2.02
CA VAL A 30 13.30 11.90 0.66
C VAL A 30 14.02 12.86 -0.27
N ASP A 31 14.78 12.36 -1.25
CA ASP A 31 15.48 13.25 -2.21
C ASP A 31 14.58 13.71 -3.34
N ALA A 32 13.67 12.85 -3.79
CA ALA A 32 12.66 13.20 -4.78
C ALA A 32 11.36 12.45 -4.50
N MET A 33 10.24 13.15 -4.68
CA MET A 33 8.90 12.56 -4.72
C MET A 33 8.35 12.73 -6.13
N VAL A 34 8.26 11.61 -6.85
CA VAL A 34 7.77 11.57 -8.23
C VAL A 34 6.27 11.30 -8.20
N VAL A 35 5.49 12.18 -8.79
CA VAL A 35 4.03 12.14 -8.73
C VAL A 35 3.43 12.24 -10.13
N ASP A 36 2.42 11.41 -10.38
CA ASP A 36 1.68 11.34 -11.63
C ASP A 36 0.32 12.05 -11.52
N VAL A 37 -0.72 11.36 -11.06
CA VAL A 37 -2.09 11.85 -11.00
C VAL A 37 -2.81 11.34 -9.76
N GLN A 38 -3.79 12.13 -9.28
CA GLN A 38 -4.76 11.79 -8.24
C GLN A 38 -4.17 11.55 -6.84
N CYS A 39 -4.91 11.98 -5.82
CA CYS A 39 -4.55 11.80 -4.40
C CYS A 39 -3.18 12.38 -4.00
N ILE A 40 -2.69 13.36 -4.76
CA ILE A 40 -1.46 14.11 -4.48
C ILE A 40 -1.86 15.44 -3.85
N MET A 41 -1.49 15.64 -2.59
CA MET A 41 -1.72 16.91 -1.90
C MET A 41 -0.83 17.98 -2.52
N GLN A 42 -1.41 19.10 -2.93
CA GLN A 42 -0.63 20.21 -3.51
C GLN A 42 0.38 20.78 -2.52
N SER A 43 0.08 20.69 -1.21
CA SER A 43 0.92 21.19 -0.12
C SER A 43 2.26 20.47 0.04
N ILE A 44 2.46 19.28 -0.56
CA ILE A 44 3.76 18.60 -0.52
C ILE A 44 4.89 19.47 -1.07
N GLN A 45 4.59 20.37 -2.01
CA GLN A 45 5.57 21.31 -2.54
C GLN A 45 5.99 22.35 -1.48
N THR A 46 5.03 22.93 -0.77
CA THR A 46 5.31 23.87 0.32
C THR A 46 6.06 23.19 1.46
N VAL A 47 5.74 21.93 1.78
CA VAL A 47 6.50 21.16 2.77
C VAL A 47 7.93 20.89 2.28
N ALA A 48 8.11 20.53 1.01
CA ALA A 48 9.40 20.25 0.42
C ALA A 48 10.35 21.46 0.42
N GLU A 49 9.83 22.69 0.31
CA GLU A 49 10.61 23.93 0.41
C GLU A 49 11.35 24.10 1.76
N CYS A 50 10.87 23.45 2.83
CA CYS A 50 11.56 23.42 4.12
C CYS A 50 12.76 22.45 4.15
N TYR A 51 12.79 21.47 3.23
CA TYR A 51 13.80 20.42 3.12
C TYR A 51 14.58 20.56 1.82
N HIS A 52 15.23 19.50 1.36
CA HIS A 52 15.90 19.46 0.05
C HIS A 52 15.06 18.74 -1.02
N THR A 53 14.01 18.03 -0.62
CA THR A 53 13.20 17.17 -1.48
C THR A 53 12.74 17.88 -2.75
N LYS A 54 12.93 17.23 -3.91
CA LYS A 54 12.34 17.70 -5.18
C LYS A 54 11.00 17.02 -5.42
N ILE A 55 9.94 17.81 -5.52
CA ILE A 55 8.66 17.31 -6.07
C ILE A 55 8.76 17.35 -7.59
N ILE A 56 8.51 16.21 -8.23
CA ILE A 56 8.58 16.05 -9.69
C ILE A 56 7.22 15.58 -10.19
N THR A 57 6.50 16.46 -10.86
CA THR A 57 5.23 16.15 -11.52
C THR A 57 5.50 15.61 -12.92
N THR A 58 4.80 14.54 -13.31
CA THR A 58 5.04 13.86 -14.60
C THR A 58 3.88 13.92 -15.57
N SER A 59 2.65 14.10 -15.09
CA SER A 59 1.48 14.18 -15.95
C SER A 59 1.20 15.62 -16.38
N PRO A 60 0.90 15.89 -17.67
CA PRO A 60 0.47 17.22 -18.11
C PRO A 60 -0.86 17.65 -17.49
N LYS A 61 -1.64 16.70 -16.93
CA LYS A 61 -2.96 16.92 -16.31
C LYS A 61 -2.88 17.30 -14.83
N ALA A 62 -1.73 17.12 -14.18
CA ALA A 62 -1.59 17.26 -12.73
C ALA A 62 -0.25 17.93 -12.38
N ARG A 63 -0.17 19.23 -12.68
CA ARG A 63 0.96 20.08 -12.29
C ARG A 63 0.74 20.68 -10.91
N ILE A 64 1.84 20.97 -10.21
CA ILE A 64 1.86 21.64 -8.90
C ILE A 64 2.73 22.88 -9.05
N THR A 65 2.20 24.05 -8.70
CA THR A 65 2.97 25.30 -8.76
C THR A 65 4.19 25.21 -7.84
N GLY A 66 5.38 25.55 -8.35
CA GLY A 66 6.65 25.49 -7.61
C GLY A 66 7.41 24.16 -7.75
N ALA A 67 6.70 23.07 -8.07
CA ALA A 67 7.33 21.78 -8.31
C ALA A 67 8.05 21.74 -9.66
N ALA A 68 9.07 20.88 -9.78
CA ALA A 68 9.65 20.56 -11.07
C ALA A 68 8.62 19.79 -11.93
N HIS A 69 8.65 20.02 -13.24
CA HIS A 69 7.84 19.29 -14.19
C HIS A 69 8.75 18.59 -15.21
N ILE A 70 8.72 17.26 -15.19
CA ILE A 70 9.39 16.41 -16.18
C ILE A 70 8.29 15.55 -16.76
N GLU A 71 7.71 16.01 -17.87
CA GLU A 71 6.61 15.31 -18.54
C GLU A 71 7.08 13.92 -18.97
N PHE A 72 6.35 12.89 -18.57
CA PHE A 72 6.72 11.51 -18.87
C PHE A 72 6.18 11.11 -20.24
N ASP A 73 7.08 11.03 -21.22
CA ASP A 73 6.75 10.54 -22.57
C ASP A 73 6.71 9.01 -22.57
N GLU A 74 5.53 8.43 -22.80
CA GLU A 74 5.37 6.97 -22.86
C GLU A 74 6.05 6.34 -24.09
N HIS A 75 6.30 7.11 -25.16
CA HIS A 75 7.04 6.64 -26.34
C HIS A 75 8.55 6.58 -26.12
N ASP A 76 9.07 7.34 -25.15
CA ASP A 76 10.48 7.30 -24.72
C ASP A 76 10.60 7.23 -23.19
N ALA A 77 9.87 6.27 -22.60
CA ALA A 77 9.72 6.12 -21.16
C ALA A 77 11.06 5.98 -20.41
N LEU A 78 12.05 5.31 -21.01
CA LEU A 78 13.37 5.11 -20.39
C LEU A 78 14.17 6.41 -20.29
N LYS A 79 14.06 7.30 -21.28
CA LYS A 79 14.71 8.61 -21.22
C LYS A 79 14.10 9.44 -20.09
N SER A 80 12.78 9.54 -20.06
CA SER A 80 12.03 10.24 -19.01
C SER A 80 12.38 9.71 -17.62
N ALA A 81 12.36 8.37 -17.44
CA ALA A 81 12.71 7.74 -16.17
C ALA A 81 14.16 8.02 -15.74
N ARG A 82 15.13 7.96 -16.68
CA ARG A 82 16.54 8.27 -16.37
C ARG A 82 16.72 9.73 -15.94
N GLU A 83 16.02 10.66 -16.58
CA GLU A 83 16.07 12.07 -16.22
C GLU A 83 15.53 12.32 -14.81
N ILE A 84 14.39 11.68 -14.47
CA ILE A 84 13.80 11.75 -13.14
C ILE A 84 14.76 11.18 -12.08
N VAL A 85 15.29 9.98 -12.30
CA VAL A 85 16.22 9.33 -11.35
C VAL A 85 17.52 10.13 -11.22
N LYS A 86 18.06 10.64 -12.32
CA LYS A 86 19.24 11.52 -12.31
C LYS A 86 18.98 12.77 -11.46
N THR A 87 17.80 13.39 -11.62
CA THR A 87 17.40 14.56 -10.81
C THR A 87 17.39 14.25 -9.32
N ALA A 88 16.95 13.05 -8.92
CA ALA A 88 16.98 12.61 -7.52
C ALA A 88 18.42 12.38 -7.02
N ILE A 89 19.26 11.70 -7.81
CA ILE A 89 20.67 11.43 -7.49
C ILE A 89 21.45 12.73 -7.33
N GLU A 90 21.29 13.68 -8.25
CA GLU A 90 21.94 14.99 -8.19
C GLU A 90 21.44 15.84 -7.01
N ASN A 91 20.26 15.53 -6.47
CA ASN A 91 19.72 16.20 -5.29
C ASN A 91 20.17 15.58 -3.97
N PHE A 92 20.60 14.32 -3.96
CA PHE A 92 21.05 13.61 -2.75
C PHE A 92 22.13 14.37 -1.95
N PRO A 93 23.15 15.00 -2.56
CA PRO A 93 24.15 15.79 -1.82
C PRO A 93 23.58 17.02 -1.10
N ASN A 94 22.39 17.50 -1.48
CA ASN A 94 21.74 18.63 -0.83
C ASN A 94 20.98 18.23 0.46
N ARG A 95 20.94 16.94 0.79
CA ARG A 95 20.32 16.42 2.01
C ARG A 95 20.97 17.04 3.25
N LYS A 96 20.16 17.65 4.11
CA LYS A 96 20.62 18.27 5.36
C LYS A 96 20.86 17.20 6.44
N ALA A 97 21.66 17.52 7.45
CA ALA A 97 22.06 16.57 8.51
C ALA A 97 20.90 16.13 9.44
N ASN A 98 19.80 16.88 9.52
CA ASN A 98 18.68 16.60 10.42
C ASN A 98 17.70 15.59 9.81
N VAL A 99 18.18 14.36 9.57
CA VAL A 99 17.36 13.24 9.10
C VAL A 99 16.81 12.48 10.30
N TYR A 100 15.51 12.21 10.29
CA TYR A 100 14.84 11.36 11.27
C TYR A 100 13.86 10.42 10.56
N ILE A 101 14.22 9.14 10.50
CA ILE A 101 13.37 8.08 9.98
C ILE A 101 12.87 7.29 11.19
N PRO A 102 11.55 7.21 11.45
CA PRO A 102 11.03 6.39 12.53
C PRO A 102 11.39 4.91 12.34
N ASP A 103 11.78 4.22 13.41
CA ASP A 103 12.15 2.79 13.40
C ASP A 103 10.93 1.84 13.28
N ASN A 104 9.79 2.36 12.85
CA ASN A 104 8.54 1.61 12.73
C ASN A 104 8.40 1.04 11.31
N GLU A 105 8.60 -0.26 11.19
CA GLU A 105 8.32 -1.03 9.97
C GLU A 105 7.44 -2.24 10.30
N THR A 106 6.78 -2.81 9.29
CA THR A 106 5.93 -3.99 9.46
C THR A 106 5.98 -4.82 8.19
N ASP A 107 6.22 -6.11 8.36
CA ASP A 107 6.16 -7.07 7.25
C ASP A 107 4.73 -7.17 6.71
N GLN A 108 4.62 -7.41 5.41
CA GLN A 108 3.34 -7.63 4.75
C GLN A 108 3.49 -8.60 3.58
N ILE A 109 2.44 -9.39 3.37
CA ILE A 109 2.26 -10.22 2.19
C ILE A 109 1.19 -9.57 1.33
N ALA A 110 1.57 -9.26 0.10
CA ALA A 110 0.69 -8.78 -0.96
C ALA A 110 0.70 -9.78 -2.14
N GLY A 111 0.20 -9.38 -3.30
CA GLY A 111 0.27 -10.20 -4.52
C GLY A 111 -0.93 -11.12 -4.74
N PHE A 112 -2.02 -10.94 -3.99
CA PHE A 112 -3.26 -11.73 -4.09
C PHE A 112 -4.12 -11.31 -5.30
N SER A 113 -3.61 -11.54 -6.51
CA SER A 113 -4.43 -11.47 -7.73
C SER A 113 -5.43 -12.63 -7.77
N HIS A 114 -6.42 -12.54 -8.67
CA HIS A 114 -7.37 -13.62 -8.89
C HIS A 114 -6.68 -14.96 -9.22
N GLU A 115 -5.63 -14.90 -10.04
CA GLU A 115 -4.81 -16.04 -10.44
C GLU A 115 -4.05 -16.61 -9.24
N THR A 116 -3.40 -15.76 -8.45
CA THR A 116 -2.68 -16.18 -7.23
C THR A 116 -3.62 -16.85 -6.24
N ILE A 117 -4.83 -16.29 -6.02
CA ILE A 117 -5.81 -16.87 -5.10
C ILE A 117 -6.23 -18.27 -5.58
N ASN A 118 -6.54 -18.43 -6.87
CA ASN A 118 -6.89 -19.74 -7.42
C ASN A 118 -5.75 -20.76 -7.28
N TYR A 119 -4.51 -20.32 -7.50
CA TYR A 119 -3.33 -21.16 -7.31
C TYR A 119 -3.15 -21.58 -5.84
N LEU A 120 -3.31 -20.65 -4.89
CA LEU A 120 -3.20 -20.97 -3.46
C LEU A 120 -4.28 -21.96 -2.98
N LEU A 121 -5.48 -21.90 -3.56
CA LEU A 121 -6.58 -22.80 -3.17
C LEU A 121 -6.47 -24.20 -3.80
N GLY A 122 -5.86 -24.36 -4.97
CA GLY A 122 -5.91 -25.64 -5.71
C GLY A 122 -4.65 -26.05 -6.48
N GLY A 123 -3.56 -25.29 -6.35
CA GLY A 123 -2.35 -25.44 -7.15
C GLY A 123 -2.60 -25.26 -8.65
N MET A 124 -1.66 -25.67 -9.49
CA MET A 124 -1.77 -25.53 -10.96
C MET A 124 -2.88 -26.39 -11.57
N PHE A 125 -3.17 -27.56 -10.99
CA PHE A 125 -4.02 -28.58 -11.63
C PHE A 125 -5.47 -28.58 -11.15
N ARG A 126 -5.77 -27.97 -9.99
CA ARG A 126 -7.12 -27.94 -9.40
C ARG A 126 -7.54 -26.52 -8.99
N ALA A 127 -6.92 -25.51 -9.60
CA ALA A 127 -7.17 -24.10 -9.36
C ALA A 127 -8.68 -23.79 -9.46
N SER A 128 -9.31 -23.45 -8.32
CA SER A 128 -10.72 -23.11 -8.25
C SER A 128 -11.07 -22.47 -6.91
N TYR A 129 -12.21 -21.79 -6.85
CA TYR A 129 -12.81 -21.30 -5.61
C TYR A 129 -13.58 -22.36 -4.82
N ARG A 130 -13.57 -23.63 -5.24
CA ARG A 130 -14.31 -24.68 -4.53
C ARG A 130 -13.89 -24.79 -3.06
N PRO A 131 -12.60 -24.76 -2.67
CA PRO A 131 -12.22 -24.78 -1.27
C PRO A 131 -12.74 -23.58 -0.48
N LEU A 132 -12.80 -22.39 -1.09
CA LEU A 132 -13.41 -21.23 -0.46
C LEU A 132 -14.92 -21.43 -0.27
N ASN A 133 -15.62 -21.85 -1.32
CA ASN A 133 -17.07 -22.07 -1.29
C ASN A 133 -17.45 -23.15 -0.28
N ASP A 134 -16.69 -24.25 -0.21
CA ASP A 134 -16.93 -25.33 0.74
C ASP A 134 -16.79 -24.84 2.19
N ASN A 135 -15.81 -23.95 2.47
CA ASN A 135 -15.64 -23.32 3.77
C ASN A 135 -16.71 -22.28 4.13
N ILE A 136 -17.35 -21.68 3.13
CA ILE A 136 -18.55 -20.86 3.36
C ILE A 136 -19.75 -21.75 3.67
N ILE A 137 -19.98 -22.78 2.86
CA ILE A 137 -21.12 -23.71 2.99
C ILE A 137 -21.09 -24.44 4.33
N ASN A 138 -19.91 -24.86 4.79
CA ASN A 138 -19.75 -25.57 6.07
C ASN A 138 -19.73 -24.64 7.29
N GLY A 139 -19.81 -23.32 7.10
CA GLY A 139 -19.89 -22.32 8.16
C GLY A 139 -18.57 -21.94 8.81
N ARG A 140 -17.42 -22.42 8.32
CA ARG A 140 -16.10 -21.96 8.80
C ARG A 140 -15.81 -20.51 8.42
N ILE A 141 -16.22 -20.10 7.22
CA ILE A 141 -16.19 -18.72 6.77
C ILE A 141 -17.62 -18.20 6.73
N ARG A 142 -17.91 -17.14 7.49
CA ARG A 142 -19.23 -16.50 7.56
C ARG A 142 -19.61 -15.83 6.23
N GLY A 143 -18.63 -15.31 5.52
CA GLY A 143 -18.82 -14.60 4.26
C GLY A 143 -17.56 -13.86 3.82
N LEU A 144 -17.72 -13.03 2.79
CA LEU A 144 -16.64 -12.24 2.19
C LEU A 144 -16.94 -10.75 2.33
N ALA A 145 -15.90 -9.93 2.53
CA ALA A 145 -16.01 -8.48 2.52
C ALA A 145 -14.86 -7.85 1.72
N GLY A 146 -15.20 -6.93 0.81
CA GLY A 146 -14.24 -6.03 0.18
C GLY A 146 -14.15 -4.74 0.97
N VAL A 147 -13.02 -4.47 1.63
CA VAL A 147 -12.81 -3.22 2.38
C VAL A 147 -11.83 -2.34 1.60
N VAL A 148 -12.33 -1.20 1.14
CA VAL A 148 -11.62 -0.28 0.26
C VAL A 148 -11.75 1.15 0.79
N GLY A 149 -10.86 2.03 0.35
CA GLY A 149 -11.03 3.46 0.57
C GLY A 149 -9.74 4.22 0.86
N CYS A 150 -9.93 5.48 1.22
CA CYS A 150 -8.89 6.44 1.55
C CYS A 150 -8.92 6.80 3.03
N ASN A 151 -7.92 7.55 3.47
CA ASN A 151 -7.91 8.17 4.79
C ASN A 151 -8.65 9.52 4.74
N ASN A 152 -9.30 9.91 5.84
CA ASN A 152 -10.01 11.18 5.98
C ASN A 152 -9.50 11.92 7.22
N ALA A 153 -9.10 13.18 7.07
CA ALA A 153 -8.54 13.97 8.17
C ALA A 153 -9.56 14.31 9.29
N ARG A 154 -10.86 14.05 9.07
CA ARG A 154 -11.90 14.22 10.11
C ARG A 154 -11.93 13.09 11.14
N THR A 155 -11.31 11.96 10.86
CA THR A 155 -11.26 10.81 11.76
C THR A 155 -9.80 10.50 12.10
N LYS A 156 -9.59 9.77 13.19
CA LYS A 156 -8.24 9.32 13.54
C LYS A 156 -7.66 8.48 12.41
N HIS A 157 -6.39 8.72 12.10
CA HIS A 157 -5.67 8.02 11.04
C HIS A 157 -5.78 6.50 11.20
N ASN A 158 -6.13 5.80 10.11
CA ASN A 158 -6.33 4.34 10.01
C ASN A 158 -7.40 3.71 10.92
N GLU A 159 -7.97 4.41 11.89
CA GLU A 159 -8.82 3.81 12.92
C GLU A 159 -10.04 3.09 12.35
N GLY A 160 -10.78 3.75 11.45
CA GLY A 160 -11.97 3.16 10.83
C GLY A 160 -11.64 1.92 10.00
N HIS A 161 -10.55 1.98 9.22
CA HIS A 161 -10.05 0.87 8.40
C HIS A 161 -9.69 -0.34 9.27
N VAL A 162 -8.82 -0.14 10.26
CA VAL A 162 -8.30 -1.20 11.12
C VAL A 162 -9.39 -1.81 11.98
N ASN A 163 -10.27 -0.99 12.58
CA ASN A 163 -11.34 -1.49 13.43
C ASN A 163 -12.37 -2.30 12.63
N MET A 164 -12.73 -1.83 11.44
CA MET A 164 -13.65 -2.55 10.55
C MET A 164 -13.09 -3.93 10.18
N VAL A 165 -11.84 -3.98 9.69
CA VAL A 165 -11.22 -5.25 9.29
C VAL A 165 -11.06 -6.19 10.47
N LYS A 166 -10.59 -5.70 11.63
CA LYS A 166 -10.47 -6.53 12.84
C LYS A 166 -11.80 -7.11 13.29
N GLU A 167 -12.89 -6.35 13.24
CA GLU A 167 -14.20 -6.87 13.64
C GLU A 167 -14.74 -7.89 12.63
N LEU A 168 -14.51 -7.70 11.33
CA LEU A 168 -14.90 -8.65 10.29
C LEU A 168 -14.16 -9.99 10.45
N ILE A 169 -12.82 -9.97 10.50
CA ILE A 169 -12.03 -11.21 10.59
C ILE A 169 -12.28 -11.96 11.90
N LYS A 170 -12.51 -11.24 13.00
CA LYS A 170 -12.90 -11.81 14.30
C LYS A 170 -14.23 -12.58 14.23
N ASN A 171 -15.13 -12.19 13.33
CA ASN A 171 -16.42 -12.83 13.11
C ASN A 171 -16.41 -13.81 11.91
N ASP A 172 -15.24 -14.35 11.58
CA ASP A 172 -15.01 -15.34 10.51
C ASP A 172 -15.35 -14.84 9.10
N VAL A 173 -15.23 -13.53 8.84
CA VAL A 173 -15.39 -12.96 7.49
C VAL A 173 -14.02 -12.84 6.83
N LEU A 174 -13.84 -13.48 5.68
CA LEU A 174 -12.61 -13.32 4.87
C LEU A 174 -12.62 -11.93 4.22
N VAL A 175 -11.55 -11.15 4.44
CA VAL A 175 -11.47 -9.76 3.97
C VAL A 175 -10.50 -9.65 2.79
N VAL A 176 -10.94 -9.02 1.71
CA VAL A 176 -10.07 -8.56 0.62
C VAL A 176 -9.92 -7.05 0.74
N THR A 177 -8.68 -6.56 0.81
CA THR A 177 -8.37 -5.15 0.99
C THR A 177 -7.58 -4.56 -0.19
N THR A 178 -7.84 -3.29 -0.51
CA THR A 178 -7.12 -2.55 -1.57
C THR A 178 -6.86 -1.10 -1.18
N GLY A 179 -6.08 -0.38 -1.99
CA GLY A 179 -5.88 1.07 -1.84
C GLY A 179 -5.18 1.46 -0.54
N CYS A 180 -5.59 2.57 0.07
CA CYS A 180 -5.02 3.02 1.34
C CYS A 180 -5.47 2.14 2.52
N ASN A 181 -6.63 1.49 2.42
CA ASN A 181 -7.07 0.53 3.42
C ASN A 181 -6.09 -0.65 3.53
N ALA A 182 -5.54 -1.14 2.41
CA ALA A 182 -4.54 -2.21 2.44
C ALA A 182 -3.27 -1.79 3.18
N ILE A 183 -2.78 -0.56 2.93
CA ILE A 183 -1.62 0.00 3.63
C ILE A 183 -1.92 0.16 5.12
N ALA A 184 -3.11 0.63 5.49
CA ALA A 184 -3.54 0.73 6.89
C ALA A 184 -3.60 -0.63 7.59
N CYS A 185 -4.05 -1.68 6.89
CA CYS A 185 -4.05 -3.05 7.39
C CYS A 185 -2.62 -3.58 7.55
N ALA A 186 -1.71 -3.27 6.62
CA ALA A 186 -0.30 -3.63 6.70
C ALA A 186 0.37 -2.99 7.92
N GLU A 187 0.21 -1.68 8.10
CA GLU A 187 0.73 -0.93 9.26
C GLU A 187 0.18 -1.46 10.60
N ALA A 188 -1.02 -2.05 10.59
CA ALA A 188 -1.63 -2.68 11.76
C ALA A 188 -1.20 -4.15 11.98
N GLY A 189 -0.32 -4.70 11.13
CA GLY A 189 0.15 -6.07 11.17
C GLY A 189 -0.93 -7.10 10.84
N LEU A 190 -1.90 -6.74 9.98
CA LEU A 190 -2.98 -7.64 9.56
C LEU A 190 -2.66 -8.43 8.30
N LEU A 191 -1.65 -8.01 7.52
CA LEU A 191 -1.31 -8.63 6.23
C LEU A 191 -0.18 -9.67 6.35
N VAL A 192 -0.12 -10.38 7.48
CA VAL A 192 0.82 -11.49 7.72
C VAL A 192 0.06 -12.73 8.20
N PRO A 193 0.50 -13.97 7.89
CA PRO A 193 -0.23 -15.18 8.27
C PRO A 193 -0.47 -15.31 9.78
N GLU A 194 0.48 -14.84 10.59
CA GLU A 194 0.41 -14.84 12.06
C GLU A 194 -0.76 -14.00 12.59
N ALA A 195 -1.23 -13.03 11.81
CA ALA A 195 -2.38 -12.20 12.16
C ALA A 195 -3.67 -13.03 12.28
N ALA A 196 -3.80 -14.13 11.53
CA ALA A 196 -4.99 -14.98 11.56
C ALA A 196 -5.20 -15.57 12.96
N LYS A 197 -4.15 -16.15 13.56
CA LYS A 197 -4.20 -16.72 14.91
C LYS A 197 -4.49 -15.67 15.98
N LYS A 198 -4.09 -14.41 15.75
CA LYS A 198 -4.20 -13.33 16.74
C LYS A 198 -5.54 -12.60 16.69
N PHE A 199 -6.11 -12.43 15.49
CA PHE A 199 -7.24 -11.52 15.28
C PHE A 199 -8.47 -12.20 14.67
N ALA A 200 -8.31 -13.30 13.94
CA ALA A 200 -9.44 -13.94 13.27
C ALA A 200 -10.25 -14.84 14.22
N GLY A 201 -11.52 -15.06 13.86
CA GLY A 201 -12.33 -16.11 14.45
C GLY A 201 -11.75 -17.49 14.15
N LYS A 202 -12.21 -18.51 14.89
CA LYS A 202 -11.61 -19.86 14.81
C LYS A 202 -11.72 -20.49 13.42
N GLY A 203 -12.85 -20.26 12.74
CA GLY A 203 -13.09 -20.86 11.44
C GLY A 203 -12.23 -20.23 10.35
N LEU A 204 -12.14 -18.90 10.33
CA LEU A 204 -11.25 -18.18 9.42
C LEU A 204 -9.78 -18.48 9.73
N ALA A 205 -9.38 -18.51 11.01
CA ALA A 205 -8.01 -18.82 11.40
C ALA A 205 -7.57 -20.23 10.92
N GLU A 206 -8.42 -21.25 11.07
CA GLU A 206 -8.15 -22.62 10.56
C GLU A 206 -7.92 -22.61 9.04
N VAL A 207 -8.76 -21.89 8.29
CA VAL A 207 -8.62 -21.81 6.83
C VAL A 207 -7.35 -21.06 6.43
N CYS A 208 -7.07 -19.92 7.05
CA CYS A 208 -5.86 -19.12 6.78
C CYS A 208 -4.58 -19.89 7.09
N GLU A 209 -4.53 -20.63 8.21
CA GLU A 209 -3.39 -21.49 8.57
C GLU A 209 -3.21 -22.64 7.57
N THR A 210 -4.32 -23.27 7.15
CA THR A 210 -4.30 -24.38 6.18
C THR A 210 -3.78 -23.95 4.81
N VAL A 211 -4.20 -22.76 4.34
CA VAL A 211 -3.79 -22.24 3.02
C VAL A 211 -2.45 -21.50 3.09
N GLY A 212 -2.06 -20.99 4.26
CA GLY A 212 -0.85 -20.20 4.45
C GLY A 212 -1.02 -18.73 4.04
N ILE A 213 -2.16 -18.12 4.36
CA ILE A 213 -2.50 -16.75 3.98
C ILE A 213 -2.84 -15.86 5.20
N PRO A 214 -2.70 -14.52 5.08
CA PRO A 214 -3.25 -13.58 6.05
C PRO A 214 -4.80 -13.68 6.14
N PRO A 215 -5.40 -13.22 7.27
CA PRO A 215 -6.85 -13.19 7.47
C PRO A 215 -7.61 -12.14 6.65
#